data_AF-A0A956V3T0-F1
#
_entry.id   AF-A0A956V3T0-F1
#
_cell.length_a   1.000
_cell.length_b   1.000
_cell.length_c   1.000
_cell.angle_alpha   90.00
_cell.angle_beta   90.00
_cell.angle_gamma   90.00
#
_symmetry.space_group_name_H-M   'P 1'
#
loop_
_entity.id
_entity.type
_entity.pdbx_description
1 polymer ?
#
loop_
_entity_poly.entity_id
_entity_poly.type
_entity_poly.pdbx_seq_one_letter_code
_entity_poly.pdbx_strand_id
1 'polypeptide(L)' 'MTHLKKQARALSTTHYHLCPRCGRATPAAAKEQFCPNDGSKLLSSCPACGSSITSPYNLFCTGCGQSFGTVETP' A
#
# COMPACT_ATOMS: atom_id res chain seq x y z
N MET A 1 43.98 -10.60 7.54
CA MET A 1 43.22 -9.38 7.17
C MET A 1 41.88 -9.82 6.58
N THR A 2 40.91 -10.21 7.43
CA THR A 2 39.59 -10.65 6.97
C THR A 2 38.64 -9.45 6.96
N HIS A 3 38.31 -8.98 5.76
CA HIS A 3 37.33 -7.91 5.54
C HIS A 3 35.92 -8.40 5.90
N LEU A 4 35.45 -8.06 7.10
CA LEU A 4 34.07 -8.27 7.51
C LEU A 4 33.17 -7.23 6.81
N LYS A 5 32.47 -7.64 5.74
CA LYS A 5 31.51 -6.80 5.01
C LYS A 5 30.31 -6.51 5.93
N LYS A 6 30.25 -5.29 6.48
CA LYS A 6 29.12 -4.75 7.22
C LYS A 6 27.94 -4.55 6.26
N GLN A 7 27.02 -5.51 6.21
CA GLN A 7 25.80 -5.38 5.39
C GLN A 7 24.87 -4.37 6.07
N ALA A 8 24.82 -3.15 5.54
CA ALA A 8 23.80 -2.18 5.88
C ALA A 8 22.46 -2.71 5.38
N ARG A 9 21.68 -3.29 6.29
CA ARG A 9 20.31 -3.75 6.01
C ARG A 9 19.49 -2.48 5.74
N ALA A 10 19.28 -2.17 4.46
CA ALA A 10 18.38 -1.09 4.05
C ALA A 10 17.03 -1.32 4.74
N LEU A 11 16.53 -0.32 5.46
CA LEU A 11 15.22 -0.36 6.09
C LEU A 11 14.19 -0.47 4.95
N SER A 12 13.72 -1.69 4.66
CA SER A 12 12.70 -1.88 3.62
C SER A 12 11.38 -1.37 4.18
N THR A 13 10.97 -0.16 3.81
CA THR A 13 9.63 0.33 4.08
C THR A 13 8.64 -0.58 3.34
N THR A 14 7.87 -1.38 4.06
CA THR A 14 6.82 -2.20 3.47
C THR A 14 5.75 -1.27 2.91
N HIS A 15 5.46 -1.45 1.62
CA HIS A 15 4.38 -0.76 0.92
C HIS A 15 3.21 -1.71 0.73
N TYR A 16 2.02 -1.14 0.60
CA TYR A 16 0.78 -1.88 0.43
C TYR A 16 0.02 -1.37 -0.79
N HIS A 17 -0.76 -2.25 -1.39
CA HIS A 17 -1.86 -1.86 -2.26
C HIS A 17 -3.17 -2.02 -1.50
N LEU A 18 -4.15 -1.15 -1.74
CA LEU A 18 -5.41 -1.14 -0.99
C LEU A 18 -6.62 -1.21 -1.92
N CYS A 19 -7.60 -2.04 -1.58
CA CYS A 19 -8.87 -2.06 -2.28
C CYS A 19 -9.74 -0.89 -1.85
N PRO A 20 -10.14 0.01 -2.76
CA PRO A 20 -10.97 1.17 -2.42
C PRO A 20 -12.43 0.82 -2.09
N ARG A 21 -12.83 -0.45 -2.30
CA ARG A 21 -14.18 -0.96 -2.11
C ARG A 21 -14.34 -1.70 -0.78
N CYS A 22 -13.59 -2.78 -0.58
CA CYS A 22 -13.67 -3.58 0.65
C CYS A 22 -12.59 -3.26 1.70
N GLY A 23 -11.66 -2.35 1.42
CA GLY A 23 -10.58 -1.98 2.35
C GLY A 23 -9.48 -3.02 2.51
N ARG A 24 -9.54 -4.17 1.80
CA ARG A 24 -8.48 -5.19 1.85
C ARG A 24 -7.15 -4.60 1.39
N ALA A 25 -6.11 -4.77 2.22
CA ALA A 25 -4.75 -4.40 1.89
C ALA A 25 -3.91 -5.63 1.53
N THR A 26 -2.97 -5.45 0.60
CA THR A 26 -2.05 -6.49 0.13
C THR A 26 -0.63 -5.93 0.13
N PRO A 27 0.40 -6.70 0.51
CA PRO A 27 1.77 -6.23 0.39
C PRO A 27 2.12 -5.95 -1.08
N ALA A 28 2.72 -4.80 -1.39
CA ALA A 28 3.10 -4.44 -2.76
C ALA A 28 4.06 -5.48 -3.39
N ALA A 29 4.86 -6.17 -2.56
CA ALA A 29 5.74 -7.24 -2.99
C ALA A 29 5.00 -8.46 -3.58
N ALA A 30 3.71 -8.67 -3.24
CA ALA A 30 2.89 -9.74 -3.79
C ALA A 30 2.49 -9.49 -5.26
N LYS A 31 2.66 -8.26 -5.76
CA LYS A 31 2.33 -7.86 -7.15
C LYS A 31 0.86 -8.09 -7.53
N GLU A 32 -0.04 -8.19 -6.56
CA GLU A 32 -1.48 -8.21 -6.80
C GLU A 32 -1.92 -6.86 -7.39
N GLN A 33 -2.60 -6.89 -8.53
CA GLN A 33 -3.13 -5.71 -9.21
C GLN A 33 -4.64 -5.51 -8.96
N PHE A 34 -5.34 -6.60 -8.64
CA PHE A 34 -6.78 -6.63 -8.41
C PHE A 34 -7.08 -7.25 -7.05
N CYS A 35 -8.17 -6.82 -6.43
CA CYS A 35 -8.62 -7.34 -5.15
C CYS A 35 -9.12 -8.78 -5.32
N PRO A 36 -8.62 -9.76 -4.55
CA PRO A 36 -9.12 -11.12 -4.62
C PRO A 36 -10.51 -11.29 -3.98
N ASN A 37 -11.01 -10.29 -3.25
CA ASN A 37 -12.36 -10.35 -2.66
C ASN A 37 -13.44 -9.86 -3.62
N ASP A 38 -13.18 -8.80 -4.40
CA ASP A 38 -14.22 -8.12 -5.19
C ASP A 38 -13.81 -7.78 -6.63
N GLY A 39 -12.58 -8.11 -7.05
CA GLY A 39 -12.09 -7.87 -8.41
C GLY A 39 -11.69 -6.42 -8.72
N SER A 40 -11.88 -5.47 -7.81
CA SER A 40 -11.55 -4.06 -8.03
C SER A 40 -10.06 -3.84 -8.18
N LYS A 41 -9.65 -2.88 -9.02
CA LYS A 41 -8.23 -2.50 -9.14
C LYS A 41 -7.73 -1.93 -7.81
N LEU A 42 -6.58 -2.43 -7.35
CA LEU A 42 -5.98 -1.96 -6.10
C LEU A 42 -5.28 -0.61 -6.29
N LEU A 43 -5.38 0.26 -5.29
CA LEU A 43 -4.63 1.51 -5.20
C LEU A 43 -3.21 1.22 -4.75
N SER A 44 -2.20 1.60 -5.53
CA SER A 44 -0.78 1.49 -5.13
C SER A 44 -0.25 2.72 -4.40
N SER A 45 -0.99 3.83 -4.47
CA SER A 45 -0.69 5.12 -3.85
C SER A 45 -1.99 5.87 -3.61
N CYS A 46 -1.93 6.96 -2.86
CA CYS A 46 -3.07 7.87 -2.73
C CYS A 46 -3.47 8.43 -4.10
N PRO A 47 -4.74 8.29 -4.53
CA PRO A 47 -5.20 8.82 -5.80
C PRO A 47 -5.25 10.36 -5.80
N ALA A 48 -5.35 10.98 -4.62
CA ALA A 48 -5.43 12.43 -4.50
C ALA A 48 -4.05 13.13 -4.52
N CYS A 49 -3.04 12.57 -3.84
CA CYS A 49 -1.73 13.23 -3.68
C CYS A 49 -0.52 12.39 -4.09
N GLY A 50 -0.70 11.13 -4.49
CA GLY A 50 0.38 10.24 -4.91
C GLY A 50 1.21 9.64 -3.76
N SER A 51 0.96 9.98 -2.50
CA SER A 51 1.71 9.41 -1.36
C SER A 51 1.60 7.89 -1.29
N SER A 52 2.72 7.23 -0.96
CA SER A 52 2.81 5.80 -0.71
C SER A 52 1.86 5.34 0.40
N ILE A 53 1.29 4.14 0.24
CA ILE A 53 0.52 3.47 1.29
C ILE A 53 1.48 2.55 2.06
N THR A 54 1.77 2.91 3.31
CA THR A 54 2.80 2.26 4.14
C THR A 54 2.22 1.44 5.30
N SER A 55 0.89 1.39 5.43
CA SER A 55 0.20 0.62 6.46
C SER A 55 -1.02 -0.09 5.86
N PRO A 56 -1.25 -1.37 6.23
CA PRO A 56 -2.38 -2.15 5.73
C PRO A 56 -3.72 -1.72 6.34
N TYR A 57 -3.69 -0.86 7.37
CA TYR A 57 -4.87 -0.42 8.11
C TYR A 57 -5.21 1.06 7.84
N ASN A 58 -4.52 1.71 6.90
CA ASN A 58 -4.78 3.13 6.61
C ASN A 58 -6.15 3.29 5.94
N LEU A 59 -7.09 3.90 6.66
CA LEU A 59 -8.36 4.38 6.11
C LEU A 59 -8.20 5.74 5.42
N PHE A 60 -7.24 6.56 5.87
CA PHE A 60 -6.94 7.90 5.37
C PHE A 60 -5.47 8.03 4.97
N CYS A 61 -5.20 8.85 3.97
CA CYS A 61 -3.86 9.16 3.52
C CYS A 61 -3.11 9.98 4.59
N THR A 62 -1.92 9.53 4.99
CA THR A 62 -1.06 10.25 5.94
C THR A 62 -0.44 11.52 5.35
N GLY A 63 -0.45 11.68 4.02
CA GLY A 63 0.07 12.85 3.32
C GLY A 63 -0.94 13.98 3.12
N CYS A 64 -2.20 13.66 2.78
CA CYS A 64 -3.21 14.67 2.45
C CYS A 64 -4.54 14.52 3.21
N GLY A 65 -4.71 13.49 4.04
CA GLY A 65 -5.94 13.24 4.81
C GLY A 65 -7.11 12.65 4.02
N GLN A 66 -7.01 12.51 2.69
CA GLN A 66 -8.09 11.93 1.88
C GLN A 66 -8.30 10.44 2.21
N SER A 67 -9.55 10.00 2.30
CA SER A 67 -9.92 8.61 2.59
C SER A 67 -9.65 7.65 1.42
N PHE A 68 -9.02 6.50 1.67
CA PHE A 68 -8.74 5.52 0.61
C PHE A 68 -9.99 4.72 0.14
N GLY A 69 -11.10 4.82 0.86
CA GLY A 69 -12.46 4.36 0.49
C GLY A 69 -13.49 5.39 0.97
N THR A 70 -14.78 5.36 0.64
CA THR A 70 -15.69 4.28 0.23
C THR A 70 -16.41 4.70 -1.06
N VAL A 71 -16.10 4.09 -2.22
CA VAL A 71 -16.97 4.28 -3.40
C VAL A 71 -18.19 3.41 -3.18
N GLU A 72 -19.22 3.91 -2.50
CA GLU A 72 -20.56 3.30 -2.54
C GLU A 72 -21.07 3.48 -3.96
N THR A 73 -20.95 2.45 -4.80
CA THR A 73 -21.70 2.40 -6.06
C THR A 73 -23.17 2.16 -5.70
N PRO A 74 -24.12 2.96 -6.23
CA PRO A 74 -25.56 2.80 -6.00
C PRO A 74 -26.09 1.43 -6.44
#